data_AF-A0A7K8WMW3-F1
#
_entry.id   AF-A0A7K8WMW3-F1
#
_cell.length_a   1.000
_cell.length_b   1.000
_cell.length_c   1.000
_cell.angle_alpha   90.00
_cell.angle_beta   90.00
_cell.angle_gamma   90.00
#
_symmetry.space_group_name_H-M   'P 1'
#
loop_
_entity.id
_entity.type
_entity.pdbx_description
1 polymer ?
#
loop_
_entity_poly.entity_id
_entity_poly.type
_entity_poly.pdbx_seq_one_letter_code
_entity_poly.pdbx_strand_id
1 'polypeptide(L)'
;MDQNNSLPPYAQGLASPQGAMTPGIPIFSPMMPYGTGLTPQPVQSTNSLSILEEQQRQQQQQQAAQQSTSQQATQGTSGQTPQLFHSQTLTTAPLPGTTPLYPSPMTPMTPITPATPASESSGIVPQLQNIVSTVNLGCKLDLKTIALRARNAEYNPKRFAAVIMRIREPRTTALIFSSGKMVCTGAKSEEQSRLAARKYARVVQKLGFPAKFLDFKIQNMVGSCDVKFPIRLEGLVLTHQQFSSYEPELFPGLIYRMIKPRIVLLIFVSGKVVLTGAKVRAEIYEAFENIYPILKGFRKTT
;
A
#
# COMPACT_ATOMS: atom_id res chain seq x y z
N MET A 1 -68.66 -52.16 -9.99
CA MET A 1 -68.14 -51.03 -10.78
C MET A 1 -67.02 -50.38 -9.95
N ASP A 2 -65.84 -50.96 -9.75
CA ASP A 2 -64.81 -51.43 -10.74
C ASP A 2 -64.22 -50.27 -11.56
N GLN A 3 -62.90 -50.05 -11.74
CA GLN A 3 -61.60 -50.57 -11.24
C GLN A 3 -60.60 -49.39 -11.39
N ASN A 4 -59.64 -49.04 -10.52
CA ASN A 4 -58.38 -49.68 -10.07
C ASN A 4 -57.32 -50.05 -11.14
N ASN A 5 -56.21 -49.28 -11.20
CA ASN A 5 -54.82 -49.71 -11.51
C ASN A 5 -53.86 -48.50 -11.29
N SER A 6 -52.67 -48.50 -10.65
CA SER A 6 -51.58 -49.46 -10.32
C SER A 6 -50.33 -49.34 -11.23
N LEU A 7 -49.15 -49.22 -10.59
CA LEU A 7 -47.75 -49.22 -11.10
C LEU A 7 -47.07 -50.63 -10.86
N PRO A 8 -45.74 -50.90 -11.00
CA PRO A 8 -44.70 -50.30 -11.91
C PRO A 8 -43.76 -51.09 -12.90
N PRO A 9 -42.94 -52.14 -12.60
CA PRO A 9 -41.45 -51.97 -12.59
C PRO A 9 -40.52 -52.95 -13.40
N TYR A 10 -39.19 -52.64 -13.39
CA TYR A 10 -37.97 -53.44 -13.78
C TYR A 10 -37.60 -53.56 -15.31
N ALA A 11 -36.35 -53.87 -15.77
CA ALA A 11 -35.11 -54.36 -15.13
C ALA A 11 -33.74 -53.96 -15.81
N GLN A 12 -32.69 -54.03 -14.99
CA GLN A 12 -31.23 -54.37 -15.11
C GLN A 12 -30.52 -54.88 -16.42
N GLY A 13 -29.23 -54.47 -16.58
CA GLY A 13 -28.07 -55.40 -16.39
C GLY A 13 -27.16 -55.83 -17.58
N LEU A 14 -25.83 -55.89 -17.33
CA LEU A 14 -24.76 -56.67 -18.05
C LEU A 14 -24.41 -56.25 -19.50
N ALA A 15 -23.23 -56.53 -20.10
CA ALA A 15 -21.86 -56.81 -19.63
C ALA A 15 -20.86 -56.68 -20.84
N SER A 16 -19.54 -56.60 -20.57
CA SER A 16 -18.47 -56.68 -21.60
C SER A 16 -18.32 -58.12 -22.15
N PRO A 17 -17.57 -58.33 -23.26
CA PRO A 17 -16.17 -58.77 -23.08
C PRO A 17 -15.14 -58.35 -24.16
N GLN A 18 -13.90 -58.76 -23.86
CA GLN A 18 -12.66 -58.93 -24.67
C GLN A 18 -12.86 -59.27 -26.17
N GLY A 19 -11.89 -59.07 -27.08
CA GLY A 19 -10.49 -58.62 -26.97
C GLY A 19 -9.64 -59.25 -28.09
N ALA A 20 -8.51 -58.65 -28.48
CA ALA A 20 -7.56 -59.23 -29.44
C ALA A 20 -6.12 -58.78 -29.19
N MET A 21 -5.20 -59.74 -29.08
CA MET A 21 -3.75 -59.55 -28.94
C MET A 21 -3.07 -59.93 -30.27
N THR A 22 -2.01 -59.23 -30.72
CA THR A 22 -0.57 -59.63 -30.69
C THR A 22 0.14 -58.97 -31.92
N PRO A 23 1.46 -59.12 -32.16
CA PRO A 23 2.59 -58.61 -31.37
C PRO A 23 3.69 -57.91 -32.22
N GLY A 24 4.75 -57.37 -31.61
CA GLY A 24 6.02 -57.08 -32.32
C GLY A 24 6.84 -55.88 -31.81
N ILE A 25 8.13 -56.09 -31.52
CA ILE A 25 9.14 -55.13 -31.01
C ILE A 25 10.42 -55.30 -31.86
N PRO A 26 11.54 -54.54 -31.69
CA PRO A 26 11.80 -53.14 -31.29
C PRO A 26 12.65 -52.39 -32.37
N ILE A 27 13.33 -51.27 -31.99
CA ILE A 27 14.70 -50.82 -32.37
C ILE A 27 14.86 -49.39 -32.96
N PHE A 28 15.79 -48.64 -32.34
CA PHE A 28 16.50 -47.39 -32.73
C PHE A 28 15.81 -46.01 -32.68
N SER A 29 16.30 -45.17 -31.76
CA SER A 29 16.59 -43.74 -31.96
C SER A 29 18.02 -43.61 -32.56
N PRO A 30 18.37 -42.54 -33.31
CA PRO A 30 18.72 -41.27 -32.65
C PRO A 30 18.45 -39.97 -33.43
N MET A 31 18.75 -38.85 -32.76
CA MET A 31 18.95 -37.47 -33.24
C MET A 31 17.76 -36.49 -33.26
N MET A 32 18.07 -35.31 -32.72
CA MET A 32 17.31 -34.08 -32.48
C MET A 32 17.70 -33.03 -33.55
N PRO A 33 17.25 -31.75 -33.48
CA PRO A 33 15.92 -31.21 -33.15
C PRO A 33 15.45 -30.11 -34.13
N TYR A 34 14.14 -29.91 -34.31
CA TYR A 34 13.57 -28.56 -34.53
C TYR A 34 12.19 -28.45 -33.90
N GLY A 35 11.88 -27.27 -33.35
CA GLY A 35 10.78 -27.08 -32.40
C GLY A 35 9.49 -26.48 -32.98
N THR A 36 8.77 -25.77 -32.10
CA THR A 36 7.35 -25.35 -32.18
C THR A 36 6.36 -26.51 -31.85
N GLY A 37 5.43 -26.38 -30.90
CA GLY A 37 5.28 -25.32 -29.88
C GLY A 37 3.85 -25.23 -29.34
N LEU A 38 3.51 -25.96 -28.27
CA LEU A 38 2.21 -25.85 -27.59
C LEU A 38 2.32 -26.04 -26.06
N THR A 39 1.73 -25.09 -25.32
CA THR A 39 1.41 -25.10 -23.86
C THR A 39 2.60 -25.05 -22.87
N PRO A 40 2.44 -24.59 -21.59
CA PRO A 40 1.20 -24.42 -20.82
C PRO A 40 0.97 -23.05 -20.13
N GLN A 41 -0.16 -22.94 -19.40
CA GLN A 41 -0.60 -21.75 -18.66
C GLN A 41 0.23 -21.44 -17.40
N PRO A 42 0.29 -20.18 -16.93
CA PRO A 42 1.01 -19.80 -15.73
C PRO A 42 0.21 -20.03 -14.43
N VAL A 43 0.80 -20.80 -13.51
CA VAL A 43 0.36 -20.88 -12.11
C VAL A 43 0.87 -19.65 -11.36
N GLN A 44 0.00 -18.90 -10.68
CA GLN A 44 0.39 -17.72 -9.89
C GLN A 44 0.85 -18.11 -8.48
N SER A 45 2.17 -18.15 -8.27
CA SER A 45 2.80 -18.51 -7.00
C SER A 45 2.71 -17.41 -5.92
N THR A 46 2.38 -17.82 -4.71
CA THR A 46 2.33 -16.97 -3.51
C THR A 46 3.72 -16.80 -2.88
N ASN A 47 4.37 -15.65 -3.05
CA ASN A 47 5.67 -15.36 -2.41
C ASN A 47 5.77 -13.98 -1.71
N SER A 48 4.65 -13.27 -1.54
CA SER A 48 4.60 -11.95 -0.89
C SER A 48 4.31 -11.99 0.62
N LEU A 49 4.23 -13.18 1.24
CA LEU A 49 4.04 -13.34 2.68
C LEU A 49 5.35 -13.67 3.42
N SER A 50 6.16 -14.57 2.86
CA SER A 50 7.47 -14.99 3.39
C SER A 50 8.42 -13.81 3.61
N ILE A 51 8.52 -12.91 2.64
CA ILE A 51 9.39 -11.71 2.68
C ILE A 51 9.01 -10.76 3.84
N LEU A 52 7.71 -10.69 4.20
CA LEU A 52 7.24 -9.88 5.32
C LEU A 52 7.50 -10.54 6.69
N GLU A 53 7.45 -11.87 6.77
CA GLU A 53 7.75 -12.61 8.01
C GLU A 53 9.25 -12.56 8.36
N GLU A 54 10.16 -12.69 7.38
CA GLU A 54 11.61 -12.54 7.62
C GLU A 54 12.00 -11.12 8.05
N GLN A 55 11.43 -10.09 7.41
CA GLN A 55 11.72 -8.70 7.75
C GLN A 55 11.24 -8.32 9.16
N GLN A 56 10.16 -8.95 9.65
CA GLN A 56 9.69 -8.75 11.03
C GLN A 56 10.57 -9.48 12.06
N ARG A 57 11.15 -10.63 11.69
CA ARG A 57 12.05 -11.42 12.56
C ARG A 57 13.39 -10.73 12.82
N GLN A 58 14.01 -10.12 11.79
CA GLN A 58 15.24 -9.35 11.94
C GLN A 58 15.04 -8.11 12.84
N GLN A 59 13.91 -7.43 12.71
CA GLN A 59 13.61 -6.23 13.50
C GLN A 59 13.42 -6.53 15.00
N GLN A 60 12.98 -7.75 15.34
CA GLN A 60 12.83 -8.18 16.74
C GLN A 60 14.16 -8.62 17.37
N GLN A 61 15.12 -9.13 16.59
CA GLN A 61 16.46 -9.46 17.10
C GLN A 61 17.30 -8.21 17.43
N GLN A 62 17.14 -7.11 16.70
CA GLN A 62 17.90 -5.87 16.98
C GLN A 62 17.47 -5.17 18.27
N GLN A 63 16.21 -5.30 18.72
CA GLN A 63 15.77 -4.71 19.99
C GLN A 63 16.28 -5.47 21.24
N ALA A 64 16.58 -6.77 21.12
CA ALA A 64 17.12 -7.55 22.24
C ALA A 64 18.58 -7.21 22.59
N ALA A 65 19.34 -6.65 21.64
CA ALA A 65 20.77 -6.38 21.79
C ALA A 65 21.11 -5.03 22.48
N GLN A 66 20.11 -4.18 22.78
CA GLN A 66 20.33 -2.83 23.34
C GLN A 66 20.07 -2.70 24.86
N GLN A 67 19.69 -3.78 25.55
CA GLN A 67 19.39 -3.74 27.01
C GLN A 67 20.53 -4.22 27.93
N SER A 68 21.70 -4.55 27.40
CA SER A 68 22.80 -5.20 28.16
C SER A 68 24.05 -4.34 28.39
N THR A 69 24.01 -3.02 28.20
CA THR A 69 25.25 -2.19 28.20
C THR A 69 25.14 -0.86 28.98
N SER A 70 24.42 -0.81 30.09
CA SER A 70 24.36 0.41 30.93
C SER A 70 24.30 0.15 32.45
N GLN A 71 25.27 -0.60 32.99
CA GLN A 71 25.58 -0.60 34.42
C GLN A 71 27.09 -0.75 34.68
N GLN A 72 27.85 0.35 34.56
CA GLN A 72 29.08 0.59 35.34
C GLN A 72 29.59 2.02 35.14
N ALA A 73 30.22 2.56 36.19
CA ALA A 73 30.95 3.84 36.32
C ALA A 73 30.23 4.98 37.07
N THR A 74 30.32 4.93 38.40
CA THR A 74 30.24 6.09 39.30
C THR A 74 31.57 6.23 40.04
N GLN A 75 32.26 7.39 39.97
CA GLN A 75 33.02 8.04 41.06
C GLN A 75 33.89 9.22 40.59
N GLY A 76 33.81 10.35 41.32
CA GLY A 76 34.84 11.40 41.49
C GLY A 76 35.27 12.27 40.28
N THR A 77 35.86 13.47 40.45
CA THR A 77 35.78 14.50 41.51
C THR A 77 36.46 15.80 40.99
N SER A 78 35.99 16.98 41.44
CA SER A 78 36.70 18.29 41.50
C SER A 78 37.34 18.93 40.24
N GLY A 79 37.09 20.23 39.99
CA GLY A 79 38.04 21.10 39.26
C GLY A 79 37.50 22.30 38.47
N GLN A 80 37.35 23.45 39.14
CA GLN A 80 37.56 24.84 38.65
C GLN A 80 36.82 25.44 37.40
N THR A 81 36.20 26.60 37.64
CA THR A 81 35.86 27.72 36.73
C THR A 81 37.12 28.48 36.24
N PRO A 82 37.10 29.43 35.25
CA PRO A 82 36.01 30.40 34.96
C PRO A 82 35.73 30.90 33.51
N GLN A 83 34.49 31.38 33.30
CA GLN A 83 34.03 32.62 32.59
C GLN A 83 34.49 32.90 31.12
N LEU A 84 33.67 33.42 30.19
CA LEU A 84 33.01 34.75 30.19
C LEU A 84 31.97 34.89 29.03
N PHE A 85 30.83 35.55 29.29
CA PHE A 85 30.08 36.51 28.43
C PHE A 85 29.48 36.07 27.06
N HIS A 86 28.38 36.64 26.56
CA HIS A 86 27.17 37.26 27.16
C HIS A 86 26.13 37.42 26.02
N SER A 87 24.84 37.22 26.29
CA SER A 87 23.76 37.54 25.34
C SER A 87 22.95 38.71 25.87
N GLN A 88 22.56 39.65 25.00
CA GLN A 88 21.61 40.73 25.34
C GLN A 88 20.33 40.62 24.51
N THR A 89 19.20 40.67 25.22
CA THR A 89 17.87 40.97 24.70
C THR A 89 17.52 42.43 25.03
N LEU A 90 16.64 43.04 24.25
CA LEU A 90 16.14 44.41 24.49
C LEU A 90 14.61 44.45 24.58
N THR A 91 14.13 45.30 25.48
CA THR A 91 12.71 45.52 25.81
C THR A 91 12.35 47.03 25.76
N THR A 92 11.05 47.32 25.88
CA THR A 92 10.33 48.56 25.52
C THR A 92 10.22 49.65 26.60
N ALA A 93 10.18 50.94 26.24
CA ALA A 93 9.50 52.05 26.96
C ALA A 93 9.36 53.37 26.12
N PRO A 94 8.48 54.37 26.46
CA PRO A 94 7.96 55.39 25.50
C PRO A 94 7.95 56.91 25.93
N LEU A 95 7.36 57.80 25.08
CA LEU A 95 6.84 59.20 25.26
C LEU A 95 7.80 60.41 25.02
N PRO A 96 7.33 61.69 24.83
CA PRO A 96 6.24 62.23 23.96
C PRO A 96 6.57 63.59 23.20
N GLY A 97 5.73 64.09 22.25
CA GLY A 97 5.79 65.52 21.78
C GLY A 97 5.10 65.98 20.46
N THR A 98 3.98 66.72 20.57
CA THR A 98 3.41 67.84 19.73
C THR A 98 3.61 68.03 18.18
N THR A 99 2.51 67.88 17.40
CA THR A 99 1.83 68.78 16.39
C THR A 99 2.54 69.93 15.59
N PRO A 100 2.01 70.42 14.41
CA PRO A 100 0.92 69.93 13.50
C PRO A 100 1.09 70.13 11.94
N LEU A 101 0.02 69.80 11.17
CA LEU A 101 -0.39 70.27 9.80
C LEU A 101 0.33 69.80 8.51
N TYR A 102 -0.37 69.01 7.67
CA TYR A 102 -0.79 69.29 6.26
C TYR A 102 -1.35 68.00 5.59
N PRO A 103 -2.47 68.02 4.84
CA PRO A 103 -2.97 66.85 4.10
C PRO A 103 -2.60 66.88 2.62
N SER A 104 -2.27 65.72 2.04
CA SER A 104 -2.24 65.49 0.58
C SER A 104 -2.43 64.00 0.28
N PRO A 105 -3.24 63.62 -0.72
CA PRO A 105 -3.56 62.22 -0.98
C PRO A 105 -2.56 61.58 -1.96
N MET A 106 -1.89 60.50 -1.55
CA MET A 106 -1.24 59.58 -2.47
C MET A 106 -1.62 58.14 -2.15
N THR A 107 -2.10 57.43 -3.16
CA THR A 107 -2.50 56.02 -3.10
C THR A 107 -1.29 55.11 -2.84
N PRO A 108 -1.37 54.11 -1.95
CA PRO A 108 -0.27 53.17 -1.75
C PRO A 108 -0.13 52.25 -2.96
N MET A 109 1.01 52.32 -3.66
CA MET A 109 1.39 51.26 -4.61
C MET A 109 1.76 50.00 -3.82
N THR A 110 1.01 48.92 -4.03
CA THR A 110 1.41 47.60 -3.55
C THR A 110 2.65 47.12 -4.32
N PRO A 111 3.71 46.63 -3.64
CA PRO A 111 4.82 46.02 -4.34
C PRO A 111 4.34 44.76 -5.07
N ILE A 112 4.57 44.71 -6.38
CA ILE A 112 4.25 43.56 -7.22
C ILE A 112 5.22 42.43 -6.84
N THR A 113 4.77 41.51 -5.98
CA THR A 113 5.52 40.28 -5.72
C THR A 113 5.65 39.51 -7.03
N PRO A 114 6.87 39.19 -7.51
CA PRO A 114 7.01 38.38 -8.71
C PRO A 114 6.39 37.01 -8.42
N ALA A 115 5.35 36.66 -9.18
CA ALA A 115 4.77 35.34 -9.13
C ALA A 115 5.82 34.35 -9.67
N THR A 116 6.53 33.66 -8.76
CA THR A 116 7.31 32.47 -9.10
C THR A 116 6.38 31.54 -9.89
N PRO A 117 6.69 31.19 -11.15
CA PRO A 117 5.82 30.31 -11.91
C PRO A 117 5.71 28.99 -11.16
N ALA A 118 4.48 28.60 -10.83
CA ALA A 118 4.19 27.23 -10.44
C ALA A 118 4.79 26.31 -11.52
N SER A 119 5.43 25.23 -11.10
CA SER A 119 6.20 24.32 -11.95
C SER A 119 5.43 23.99 -13.24
N GLU A 120 6.12 24.04 -14.39
CA GLU A 120 5.52 23.81 -15.72
C GLU A 120 4.54 22.62 -15.68
N SER A 121 3.25 22.93 -15.68
CA SER A 121 2.23 22.00 -15.20
C SER A 121 2.22 20.75 -16.06
N SER A 122 2.46 19.59 -15.45
CA SER A 122 2.68 18.31 -16.14
C SER A 122 1.53 17.88 -17.05
N GLY A 123 0.31 18.38 -16.81
CA GLY A 123 -0.95 17.86 -17.36
C GLY A 123 -1.31 16.44 -16.88
N ILE A 124 -0.37 15.74 -16.25
CA ILE A 124 -0.47 14.36 -15.77
C ILE A 124 -1.02 14.36 -14.35
N VAL A 125 -2.21 13.78 -14.17
CA VAL A 125 -2.84 13.62 -12.86
C VAL A 125 -2.66 12.19 -12.36
N PRO A 126 -2.00 11.96 -11.20
CA PRO A 126 -1.91 10.66 -10.56
C PRO A 126 -3.27 10.00 -10.32
N GLN A 127 -3.38 8.72 -10.64
CA GLN A 127 -4.60 7.93 -10.52
C GLN A 127 -4.52 7.02 -9.30
N LEU A 128 -5.56 7.01 -8.47
CA LEU A 128 -5.63 6.11 -7.31
C LEU A 128 -5.86 4.66 -7.77
N GLN A 129 -5.00 3.76 -7.31
CA GLN A 129 -5.03 2.33 -7.66
C GLN A 129 -5.54 1.46 -6.52
N ASN A 130 -5.26 1.82 -5.27
CA ASN A 130 -5.67 1.05 -4.10
C ASN A 130 -5.77 1.94 -2.85
N ILE A 131 -6.74 1.64 -2.00
CA ILE A 131 -6.95 2.28 -0.70
C ILE A 131 -7.12 1.20 0.35
N VAL A 132 -6.38 1.36 1.45
CA VAL A 132 -6.45 0.56 2.66
C VAL A 132 -7.16 1.39 3.73
N SER A 133 -8.28 0.88 4.24
CA SER A 133 -9.00 1.46 5.37
C SER A 133 -9.14 0.47 6.51
N THR A 134 -9.36 1.00 7.72
CA THR A 134 -9.74 0.22 8.89
C THR A 134 -11.07 0.70 9.43
N VAL A 135 -11.81 -0.20 10.06
CA VAL A 135 -13.03 0.11 10.81
C VAL A 135 -13.12 -0.82 12.03
N ASN A 136 -13.77 -0.35 13.08
CA ASN A 136 -14.05 -1.10 14.28
C ASN A 136 -15.53 -1.54 14.29
N LEU A 137 -15.77 -2.84 14.39
CA LEU A 137 -17.11 -3.42 14.46
C LEU A 137 -17.70 -3.37 15.88
N GLY A 138 -16.91 -3.01 16.90
CA GLY A 138 -17.41 -2.74 18.26
C GLY A 138 -17.88 -3.96 19.06
N CYS A 139 -17.65 -5.18 18.57
CA CYS A 139 -17.98 -6.43 19.25
C CYS A 139 -16.92 -7.51 19.00
N LYS A 140 -16.76 -8.46 19.93
CA LYS A 140 -15.98 -9.68 19.69
C LYS A 140 -16.70 -10.54 18.65
N LEU A 141 -15.92 -11.28 17.84
CA LEU A 141 -16.43 -12.09 16.74
C LEU A 141 -15.86 -13.50 16.81
N ASP A 142 -16.71 -14.52 16.74
CA ASP A 142 -16.26 -15.89 16.45
C ASP A 142 -16.00 -16.05 14.96
N LEU A 143 -14.72 -16.12 14.62
CA LEU A 143 -14.22 -16.27 13.27
C LEU A 143 -14.61 -17.62 12.65
N LYS A 144 -14.77 -18.69 13.45
CA LYS A 144 -15.20 -20.01 12.96
C LYS A 144 -16.64 -19.95 12.46
N THR A 145 -17.55 -19.41 13.26
CA THR A 145 -18.97 -19.22 12.91
C THR A 145 -19.19 -18.23 11.76
N ILE A 146 -18.29 -17.27 11.55
CA ILE A 146 -18.30 -16.42 10.35
C ILE A 146 -17.90 -17.23 9.12
N ALA A 147 -16.75 -17.92 9.16
CA ALA A 147 -16.24 -18.69 8.03
C ALA A 147 -17.20 -19.81 7.58
N LEU A 148 -17.84 -20.51 8.54
CA LEU A 148 -18.78 -21.60 8.25
C LEU A 148 -20.04 -21.14 7.52
N ARG A 149 -20.53 -19.91 7.78
CA ARG A 149 -21.80 -19.40 7.24
C ARG A 149 -21.65 -18.39 6.10
N ALA A 150 -20.48 -17.78 5.94
CA ALA A 150 -20.23 -16.79 4.89
C ALA A 150 -19.65 -17.46 3.63
N ARG A 151 -20.42 -17.45 2.54
CA ARG A 151 -20.09 -18.17 1.28
C ARG A 151 -18.73 -17.80 0.65
N ASN A 152 -18.25 -16.57 0.89
CA ASN A 152 -17.01 -16.03 0.33
C ASN A 152 -16.03 -15.62 1.45
N ALA A 153 -15.83 -16.50 2.43
CA ALA A 153 -14.94 -16.30 3.55
C ALA A 153 -13.95 -17.46 3.70
N GLU A 154 -12.67 -17.14 3.80
CA GLU A 154 -11.56 -18.08 4.01
C GLU A 154 -11.03 -17.87 5.44
N TYR A 155 -10.81 -18.95 6.20
CA TYR A 155 -10.22 -18.87 7.54
C TYR A 155 -9.31 -20.06 7.81
N ASN A 156 -8.03 -19.79 8.10
CA ASN A 156 -7.07 -20.80 8.54
C ASN A 156 -6.23 -20.21 9.67
N PRO A 157 -6.57 -20.47 10.95
CA PRO A 157 -5.88 -19.88 12.10
C PRO A 157 -4.41 -20.29 12.23
N LYS A 158 -3.98 -21.40 11.60
CA LYS A 158 -2.55 -21.78 11.55
C LYS A 158 -1.74 -20.90 10.61
N ARG A 159 -2.38 -20.26 9.63
CA ARG A 159 -1.76 -19.38 8.63
C ARG A 159 -1.97 -17.90 8.94
N PHE A 160 -3.15 -17.52 9.42
CA PHE A 160 -3.48 -16.13 9.72
C PHE A 160 -4.66 -16.01 10.71
N ALA A 161 -4.53 -15.12 11.69
CA ALA A 161 -5.49 -14.97 12.79
C ALA A 161 -6.77 -14.17 12.46
N ALA A 162 -7.09 -14.00 11.17
CA ALA A 162 -8.26 -13.24 10.70
C ALA A 162 -8.99 -13.98 9.58
N VAL A 163 -10.31 -13.75 9.47
CA VAL A 163 -11.12 -14.21 8.34
C VAL A 163 -10.87 -13.30 7.15
N ILE A 164 -10.57 -13.89 6.00
CA ILE A 164 -10.45 -13.18 4.72
C ILE A 164 -11.82 -13.27 4.03
N MET A 165 -12.52 -12.16 3.89
CA MET A 165 -13.82 -12.10 3.21
C MET A 165 -13.72 -11.27 1.94
N ARG A 166 -14.39 -11.68 0.85
CA ARG A 166 -14.32 -10.98 -0.45
C ARG A 166 -15.71 -10.67 -1.01
N ILE A 167 -15.86 -9.47 -1.57
CA ILE A 167 -17.05 -9.07 -2.34
C ILE A 167 -16.67 -8.58 -3.74
N ARG A 168 -17.56 -8.77 -4.70
CA ARG A 168 -17.35 -8.38 -6.11
C ARG A 168 -17.55 -6.89 -6.35
N GLU A 169 -18.43 -6.24 -5.58
CA GLU A 169 -18.85 -4.85 -5.83
C GLU A 169 -18.95 -4.01 -4.54
N PRO A 170 -18.04 -3.05 -4.28
CA PRO A 170 -16.79 -2.83 -5.01
C PRO A 170 -15.81 -4.01 -4.82
N ARG A 171 -15.04 -4.36 -5.85
CA ARG A 171 -14.10 -5.50 -5.81
C ARG A 171 -13.02 -5.27 -4.74
N THR A 172 -13.22 -5.88 -3.58
CA THR A 172 -12.43 -5.61 -2.37
C THR A 172 -12.19 -6.89 -1.58
N THR A 173 -11.30 -6.84 -0.61
CA THR A 173 -11.08 -7.89 0.39
C THR A 173 -11.07 -7.26 1.78
N ALA A 174 -11.76 -7.90 2.73
CA ALA A 174 -11.70 -7.55 4.14
C ALA A 174 -10.93 -8.61 4.95
N LEU A 175 -10.17 -8.15 5.94
CA LEU A 175 -9.54 -8.97 6.96
C LEU A 175 -10.26 -8.69 8.28
N ILE A 176 -10.99 -9.67 8.82
CA ILE A 176 -11.84 -9.53 10.01
C ILE A 176 -11.18 -10.26 11.17
N PHE A 177 -10.81 -9.53 12.23
CA PHE A 177 -10.17 -10.06 13.41
C PHE A 177 -11.19 -10.38 14.51
N SER A 178 -10.89 -11.35 15.38
CA SER A 178 -11.75 -11.75 16.52
C SER A 178 -12.00 -10.61 17.52
N SER A 179 -11.14 -9.58 17.50
CA SER A 179 -11.27 -8.34 18.26
C SER A 179 -12.39 -7.42 17.78
N GLY A 180 -12.98 -7.67 16.61
CA GLY A 180 -13.93 -6.76 15.95
C GLY A 180 -13.25 -5.70 15.06
N LYS A 181 -11.92 -5.59 15.07
CA LYS A 181 -11.22 -4.76 14.07
C LYS A 181 -11.35 -5.40 12.68
N MET A 182 -11.54 -4.57 11.66
CA MET A 182 -11.59 -4.98 10.26
C MET A 182 -10.71 -4.07 9.41
N VAL A 183 -9.91 -4.65 8.52
CA VAL A 183 -9.15 -3.95 7.47
C VAL A 183 -9.89 -4.19 6.14
N CYS A 184 -9.99 -3.18 5.27
CA CYS A 184 -10.59 -3.27 3.95
C CYS A 184 -9.60 -2.76 2.89
N THR A 185 -9.37 -3.54 1.82
CA THR A 185 -8.40 -3.25 0.74
C THR A 185 -8.97 -3.49 -0.66
N GLY A 186 -8.35 -2.92 -1.68
CA GLY A 186 -8.69 -3.09 -3.10
C GLY A 186 -9.64 -2.04 -3.68
N ALA A 187 -10.13 -1.10 -2.87
CA ALA A 187 -10.98 -0.01 -3.35
C ALA A 187 -10.17 1.05 -4.10
N LYS A 188 -10.75 1.69 -5.13
CA LYS A 188 -10.09 2.74 -5.91
C LYS A 188 -10.44 4.17 -5.48
N SER A 189 -11.48 4.35 -4.67
CA SER A 189 -11.84 5.64 -4.06
C SER A 189 -12.18 5.50 -2.57
N GLU A 190 -12.07 6.59 -1.83
CA GLU A 190 -12.34 6.70 -0.40
C GLU A 190 -13.80 6.32 -0.10
N GLU A 191 -14.73 6.72 -0.98
CA GLU A 191 -16.16 6.41 -0.94
C GLU A 191 -16.40 4.93 -1.20
N GLN A 192 -15.73 4.33 -2.20
CA GLN A 192 -15.79 2.88 -2.45
C GLN A 192 -15.25 2.08 -1.25
N SER A 193 -14.15 2.54 -0.63
CA SER A 193 -13.57 1.90 0.56
C SER A 193 -14.55 1.93 1.73
N ARG A 194 -15.19 3.10 1.98
CA ARG A 194 -16.23 3.27 3.00
C ARG A 194 -17.47 2.41 2.70
N LEU A 195 -17.92 2.37 1.45
CA LEU A 195 -19.07 1.57 1.01
C LEU A 195 -18.80 0.06 1.18
N ALA A 196 -17.62 -0.42 0.77
CA ALA A 196 -17.20 -1.79 0.96
C ALA A 196 -17.16 -2.16 2.45
N ALA A 197 -16.49 -1.35 3.28
CA ALA A 197 -16.44 -1.55 4.73
C ALA A 197 -17.85 -1.61 5.38
N ARG A 198 -18.79 -0.77 4.94
CA ARG A 198 -20.21 -0.84 5.36
C ARG A 198 -20.91 -2.11 4.88
N LYS A 199 -20.65 -2.57 3.66
CA LYS A 199 -21.17 -3.86 3.13
C LYS A 199 -20.67 -5.03 3.97
N TYR A 200 -19.39 -5.10 4.30
CA TYR A 200 -18.83 -6.13 5.20
C TYR A 200 -19.46 -6.09 6.59
N ALA A 201 -19.55 -4.91 7.22
CA ALA A 201 -20.22 -4.76 8.52
C ALA A 201 -21.68 -5.25 8.47
N ARG A 202 -22.41 -4.96 7.38
CA ARG A 202 -23.80 -5.45 7.18
C ARG A 202 -23.89 -6.96 6.99
N VAL A 203 -22.89 -7.62 6.38
CA VAL A 203 -22.82 -9.09 6.34
C VAL A 203 -22.62 -9.66 7.74
N VAL A 204 -21.73 -9.08 8.54
CA VAL A 204 -21.49 -9.49 9.94
C VAL A 204 -22.75 -9.29 10.81
N GLN A 205 -23.51 -8.21 10.60
CA GLN A 205 -24.83 -8.02 11.23
C GLN A 205 -25.85 -9.09 10.81
N LYS A 206 -25.95 -9.43 9.51
CA LYS A 206 -26.86 -10.49 9.02
C LYS A 206 -26.49 -11.88 9.55
N LEU A 207 -25.24 -12.07 9.98
CA LEU A 207 -24.77 -13.26 10.68
C LEU A 207 -25.19 -13.28 12.17
N GLY A 208 -25.86 -12.26 12.68
CA GLY A 208 -26.37 -12.20 14.06
C GLY A 208 -25.38 -11.63 15.08
N PHE A 209 -24.24 -11.09 14.64
CA PHE A 209 -23.33 -10.37 15.53
C PHE A 209 -23.78 -8.89 15.67
N PRO A 210 -23.67 -8.28 16.86
CA PRO A 210 -24.08 -6.90 17.11
C PRO A 210 -23.07 -5.86 16.59
N ALA A 211 -22.63 -6.03 15.34
CA ALA A 211 -21.59 -5.21 14.71
C ALA A 211 -22.08 -3.79 14.42
N LYS A 212 -21.25 -2.82 14.77
CA LYS A 212 -21.40 -1.38 14.52
C LYS A 212 -20.43 -0.92 13.43
N PHE A 213 -20.49 0.36 13.05
CA PHE A 213 -19.54 0.96 12.10
C PHE A 213 -18.85 2.14 12.79
N LEU A 214 -17.77 1.84 13.52
CA LEU A 214 -17.04 2.79 14.36
C LEU A 214 -15.63 3.00 13.81
N ASP A 215 -15.01 4.15 14.12
CA ASP A 215 -13.59 4.42 13.86
C ASP A 215 -13.13 4.18 12.40
N PHE A 216 -13.99 4.44 11.40
CA PHE A 216 -13.60 4.30 10.00
C PHE A 216 -12.50 5.31 9.64
N LYS A 217 -11.34 4.79 9.21
CA LYS A 217 -10.15 5.60 8.92
C LYS A 217 -9.40 5.05 7.70
N ILE A 218 -8.97 5.94 6.81
CA ILE A 218 -8.01 5.61 5.75
C ILE A 218 -6.62 5.47 6.38
N GLN A 219 -5.94 4.36 6.10
CA GLN A 219 -4.61 4.05 6.63
C GLN A 219 -3.52 4.21 5.57
N ASN A 220 -3.81 3.86 4.32
CA ASN A 220 -2.90 4.06 3.19
C ASN A 220 -3.68 4.27 1.88
N MET A 221 -3.12 5.08 1.00
CA MET A 221 -3.56 5.30 -0.37
C MET A 221 -2.36 5.08 -1.31
N VAL A 222 -2.61 4.38 -2.41
CA VAL A 222 -1.61 4.10 -3.45
C VAL A 222 -2.06 4.76 -4.75
N GLY A 223 -1.25 5.70 -5.23
CA GLY A 223 -1.41 6.33 -6.53
C GLY A 223 -0.42 5.76 -7.55
N SER A 224 -0.72 5.92 -8.84
CA SER A 224 0.25 5.73 -9.91
C SER A 224 0.05 6.75 -11.03
N CYS A 225 1.15 7.07 -11.71
CA CYS A 225 1.19 7.90 -12.90
C CYS A 225 2.26 7.38 -13.86
N ASP A 226 2.32 8.01 -15.03
CA ASP A 226 3.29 7.71 -16.08
C ASP A 226 3.69 9.05 -16.69
N VAL A 227 4.98 9.41 -16.56
CA VAL A 227 5.49 10.71 -17.04
C VAL A 227 5.71 10.75 -18.56
N LYS A 228 5.49 9.62 -19.27
CA LYS A 228 5.56 9.51 -20.74
C LYS A 228 6.94 9.75 -21.36
N PHE A 229 8.00 9.67 -20.56
CA PHE A 229 9.39 9.70 -21.05
C PHE A 229 10.30 8.81 -20.18
N PRO A 230 11.36 8.21 -20.77
CA PRO A 230 12.32 7.41 -20.03
C PRO A 230 13.21 8.26 -19.11
N ILE A 231 13.59 7.72 -17.95
CA ILE A 231 14.32 8.45 -16.88
C ILE A 231 15.69 7.80 -16.64
N ARG A 232 16.73 8.63 -16.45
CA ARG A 232 18.09 8.23 -16.04
C ARG A 232 18.19 8.09 -14.52
N LEU A 233 17.76 6.92 -14.01
CA LEU A 233 17.76 6.61 -12.57
C LEU A 233 19.15 6.67 -11.95
N GLU A 234 20.19 6.37 -12.73
CA GLU A 234 21.60 6.37 -12.34
C GLU A 234 22.08 7.79 -11.98
N GLY A 235 21.63 8.79 -12.75
CA GLY A 235 21.87 10.20 -12.43
C GLY A 235 21.00 10.68 -11.26
N LEU A 236 19.74 10.23 -11.19
CA LEU A 236 18.81 10.62 -10.13
C LEU A 236 19.30 10.16 -8.75
N VAL A 237 19.78 8.91 -8.62
CA VAL A 237 20.33 8.39 -7.35
C VAL A 237 21.63 9.08 -6.96
N LEU A 238 22.49 9.44 -7.92
CA LEU A 238 23.73 10.18 -7.65
C LEU A 238 23.45 11.59 -7.10
N THR A 239 22.50 12.32 -7.69
CA THR A 239 22.15 13.67 -7.24
C THR A 239 21.30 13.68 -5.96
N HIS A 240 20.41 12.70 -5.77
CA HIS A 240 19.48 12.64 -4.64
C HIS A 240 19.74 11.45 -3.71
N GLN A 241 21.02 11.12 -3.48
CA GLN A 241 21.44 9.92 -2.73
C GLN A 241 20.87 9.83 -1.31
N GLN A 242 20.63 10.97 -0.65
CA GLN A 242 20.04 11.02 0.69
C GLN A 242 18.57 10.55 0.74
N PHE A 243 17.85 10.63 -0.38
CA PHE A 243 16.43 10.26 -0.48
C PHE A 243 16.20 9.04 -1.37
N SER A 244 17.19 8.65 -2.18
CA SER A 244 17.07 7.64 -3.23
C SER A 244 17.83 6.37 -2.89
N SER A 245 17.23 5.22 -3.20
CA SER A 245 17.92 3.92 -3.18
C SER A 245 17.60 3.18 -4.46
N TYR A 246 18.62 2.77 -5.21
CA TYR A 246 18.46 2.10 -6.50
C TYR A 246 19.49 0.99 -6.64
N GLU A 247 19.03 -0.25 -6.49
CA GLU A 247 19.83 -1.47 -6.55
C GLU A 247 19.16 -2.39 -7.59
N PRO A 248 19.48 -2.24 -8.90
CA PRO A 248 18.72 -2.87 -9.99
C PRO A 248 18.69 -4.40 -9.91
N GLU A 249 19.74 -5.02 -9.35
CA GLU A 249 19.84 -6.46 -9.09
C GLU A 249 18.83 -6.96 -8.03
N LEU A 250 18.44 -6.08 -7.08
CA LEU A 250 17.46 -6.40 -6.04
C LEU A 250 16.04 -5.96 -6.42
N PHE A 251 15.91 -4.81 -7.08
CA PHE A 251 14.62 -4.24 -7.48
C PHE A 251 14.76 -3.27 -8.68
N PRO A 252 14.01 -3.46 -9.78
CA PRO A 252 14.19 -2.72 -11.04
C PRO A 252 13.68 -1.26 -11.03
N GLY A 253 13.34 -0.70 -9.86
CA GLY A 253 12.87 0.67 -9.71
C GLY A 253 13.66 1.42 -8.63
N LEU A 254 13.81 2.73 -8.79
CA LEU A 254 14.38 3.59 -7.76
C LEU A 254 13.34 3.86 -6.66
N ILE A 255 13.72 3.63 -5.41
CA ILE A 255 12.91 3.95 -4.23
C ILE A 255 13.28 5.37 -3.79
N TYR A 256 12.34 6.30 -3.90
CA TYR A 256 12.52 7.69 -3.44
C TYR A 256 11.69 7.95 -2.18
N ARG A 257 12.34 8.39 -1.11
CA ARG A 257 11.74 8.65 0.20
C ARG A 257 11.56 10.16 0.39
N MET A 258 10.41 10.67 0.00
CA MET A 258 10.07 12.08 0.19
C MET A 258 9.75 12.36 1.66
N ILE A 259 10.34 13.41 2.22
CA ILE A 259 10.12 13.81 3.62
C ILE A 259 8.83 14.62 3.78
N LYS A 260 8.54 15.51 2.84
CA LYS A 260 7.36 16.40 2.85
C LYS A 260 6.68 16.42 1.46
N PRO A 261 5.43 15.91 1.34
CA PRO A 261 4.75 15.06 2.31
C PRO A 261 5.51 13.73 2.50
N ARG A 262 5.25 13.00 3.60
CA ARG A 262 5.98 11.76 3.93
C ARG A 262 5.52 10.59 3.07
N ILE A 263 6.02 10.52 1.85
CA ILE A 263 5.60 9.59 0.78
C ILE A 263 6.79 8.78 0.29
N VAL A 264 6.54 7.51 -0.06
CA VAL A 264 7.51 6.67 -0.78
C VAL A 264 7.06 6.56 -2.23
N LEU A 265 7.96 6.87 -3.16
CA LEU A 265 7.76 6.73 -4.59
C LEU A 265 8.62 5.59 -5.12
N LEU A 266 8.09 4.85 -6.08
CA LEU A 266 8.78 3.80 -6.84
C LEU A 266 8.83 4.27 -8.29
N ILE A 267 10.02 4.60 -8.77
CA ILE A 267 10.24 5.28 -10.05
C ILE A 267 10.95 4.30 -10.99
N PHE A 268 10.33 3.99 -12.12
CA PHE A 268 10.85 3.03 -13.09
C PHE A 268 11.51 3.73 -14.28
N VAL A 269 12.50 3.08 -14.90
CA VAL A 269 13.22 3.60 -16.09
C VAL A 269 12.27 4.00 -17.22
N SER A 270 11.11 3.35 -17.32
CA SER A 270 10.05 3.62 -18.31
C SER A 270 9.27 4.92 -18.11
N GLY A 271 9.46 5.64 -16.99
CA GLY A 271 8.67 6.82 -16.63
C GLY A 271 7.40 6.52 -15.82
N LYS A 272 7.08 5.24 -15.57
CA LYS A 272 6.03 4.87 -14.63
C LYS A 272 6.46 5.19 -13.20
N VAL A 273 5.54 5.73 -12.41
CA VAL A 273 5.75 6.07 -11.00
C VAL A 273 4.59 5.54 -10.16
N VAL A 274 4.89 4.90 -9.02
CA VAL A 274 3.91 4.50 -8.01
C VAL A 274 4.19 5.27 -6.73
N LEU A 275 3.16 5.83 -6.10
CA LEU A 275 3.26 6.62 -4.86
C LEU A 275 2.46 5.91 -3.76
N THR A 276 3.04 5.75 -2.57
CA THR A 276 2.42 5.07 -1.43
C THR A 276 2.83 5.70 -0.09
N GLY A 277 2.02 5.50 0.95
CA GLY A 277 2.21 6.07 2.28
C GLY A 277 1.24 7.22 2.62
N ALA A 278 0.50 7.72 1.63
CA ALA A 278 -0.49 8.79 1.82
C ALA A 278 -1.69 8.31 2.64
N LYS A 279 -2.26 9.22 3.41
CA LYS A 279 -3.56 9.08 4.09
C LYS A 279 -4.64 9.95 3.45
N VAL A 280 -4.24 10.97 2.70
CA VAL A 280 -5.12 11.90 2.00
C VAL A 280 -4.68 12.02 0.55
N ARG A 281 -5.64 12.08 -0.38
CA ARG A 281 -5.40 12.20 -1.83
C ARG A 281 -4.47 13.35 -2.20
N ALA A 282 -4.59 14.49 -1.51
CA ALA A 282 -3.77 15.68 -1.73
C ALA A 282 -2.25 15.41 -1.58
N GLU A 283 -1.85 14.54 -0.63
CA GLU A 283 -0.43 14.20 -0.42
C GLU A 283 0.17 13.46 -1.63
N ILE A 284 -0.64 12.73 -2.41
CA ILE A 284 -0.21 12.08 -3.66
C ILE A 284 0.00 13.12 -4.77
N TYR A 285 -0.83 14.16 -4.82
CA TYR A 285 -0.69 15.24 -5.80
C TYR A 285 0.49 16.15 -5.48
N GLU A 286 0.62 16.62 -4.25
CA GLU A 286 1.76 17.42 -3.77
C GLU A 286 3.10 16.66 -3.98
N ALA A 287 3.15 15.36 -3.64
CA ALA A 287 4.35 14.56 -3.89
C ALA A 287 4.68 14.40 -5.39
N PHE A 288 3.68 14.37 -6.26
CA PHE A 288 3.90 14.29 -7.70
C PHE A 288 4.35 15.63 -8.28
N GLU A 289 3.74 16.74 -7.88
CA GLU A 289 4.12 18.10 -8.30
C GLU A 289 5.56 18.43 -7.88
N ASN A 290 5.98 17.99 -6.69
CA ASN A 290 7.35 18.14 -6.21
C ASN A 290 8.38 17.29 -6.99
N ILE A 291 8.06 16.03 -7.31
CA ILE A 291 9.02 15.14 -7.99
C ILE A 291 9.08 15.36 -9.51
N TYR A 292 7.98 15.74 -10.15
CA TYR A 292 7.89 15.83 -11.61
C TYR A 292 8.96 16.73 -12.28
N PRO A 293 9.23 17.97 -11.83
CA PRO A 293 10.28 18.79 -12.44
C PRO A 293 11.67 18.16 -12.31
N ILE A 294 11.94 17.46 -11.20
CA ILE A 294 13.17 16.70 -11.00
C ILE A 294 13.26 15.58 -12.05
N LEU A 295 12.21 14.76 -12.20
CA LEU A 295 12.19 13.68 -13.20
C LEU A 295 12.34 14.20 -14.64
N LYS A 296 11.72 15.33 -14.97
CA LYS A 296 11.86 16.01 -16.27
C LYS A 296 13.32 16.38 -16.57
N GLY A 297 14.07 16.83 -15.55
CA GLY A 297 15.52 17.08 -15.66
C GLY A 297 16.38 15.84 -15.91
N PHE A 298 15.94 14.66 -15.46
CA PHE A 298 16.61 13.37 -15.71
C PHE A 298 16.02 12.58 -16.89
N ARG A 299 15.23 13.22 -17.77
CA ARG A 299 14.75 12.60 -19.01
C ARG A 299 15.93 12.12 -19.85
N LYS A 300 15.91 10.85 -20.28
CA LYS A 300 16.86 10.36 -21.29
C LYS A 300 16.48 10.99 -22.64
N THR A 301 17.32 11.88 -23.16
CA THR A 301 17.32 12.21 -24.59
C THR A 301 17.58 10.91 -25.35
N THR A 302 16.71 10.59 -26.30
CA THR A 302 16.87 9.48 -27.24
C THR A 302 17.55 10.01 -28.50
#